data_AF-A0A0H5QFU4-F1
#
_entry.id   AF-A0A0H5QFU4-F1
#
_cell.length_a   1.000
_cell.length_b   1.000
_cell.length_c   1.000
_cell.angle_alpha   90.00
_cell.angle_beta   90.00
_cell.angle_gamma   90.00
#
_symmetry.space_group_name_H-M   'P 1'
#
loop_
_entity.id
_entity.type
_entity.pdbx_description
1 polymer ?
#
loop_
_entity_poly.entity_id
_entity_poly.type
_entity_poly.pdbx_seq_one_letter_code
_entity_poly.pdbx_strand_id
1 'polypeptide(L)'
;MGQLLSNLAAGSLVKLAENGHDRKFIKLDNDHYGTGTGVTLIRKDAFSEIAWNASDSGAYKNRYFGCTLDNFCDGIWPLKLDDKVRECLVPVPIVVAEGNQVSTLHTIYRKAFALSCTEAGVSGWQTEGKAFSYFSSNALRIAYLEDTTTAVVWGLRSPSSGANLAYGVYTDGTVDGDFYVYFAYFAPRPAFNLKSEIVVSDSTDADGCYTIESLPGAAGGLYVKNNGVWVQAA
;
A
#
# COMPACT_ATOMS: atom_id res chain seq x y z
N MET A 1 27.42 1.84 6.59
CA MET A 1 27.34 0.37 6.56
C MET A 1 25.91 -0.07 6.27
N GLY A 2 24.85 0.65 6.56
CA GLY A 2 23.49 0.22 6.22
C GLY A 2 22.91 -0.73 7.27
N GLN A 3 21.59 -0.68 7.38
CA GLN A 3 20.80 -1.44 8.35
C GLN A 3 19.63 -2.15 7.67
N LEU A 4 19.08 -3.19 8.30
CA LEU A 4 17.89 -3.86 7.77
C LEU A 4 16.70 -2.92 7.73
N LEU A 5 15.91 -2.98 6.65
CA LEU A 5 14.64 -2.26 6.51
C LEU A 5 13.68 -2.55 7.67
N SER A 6 13.71 -3.77 8.20
CA SER A 6 12.91 -4.20 9.36
C SER A 6 13.31 -3.51 10.67
N ASN A 7 14.52 -2.95 10.77
CA ASN A 7 14.95 -2.21 11.96
C ASN A 7 14.39 -0.79 12.02
N LEU A 8 13.86 -0.27 10.90
CA LEU A 8 13.26 1.05 10.88
C LEU A 8 11.99 1.10 11.74
N ALA A 9 11.81 2.21 12.46
CA ALA A 9 10.58 2.50 13.18
C ALA A 9 9.38 2.67 12.23
N ALA A 10 8.17 2.38 12.71
CA ALA A 10 6.96 2.73 12.00
C ALA A 10 6.90 4.25 11.77
N GLY A 11 6.56 4.69 10.56
CA GLY A 11 6.59 6.08 10.14
C GLY A 11 7.87 6.53 9.43
N SER A 12 8.94 5.74 9.46
CA SER A 12 10.16 6.05 8.71
C SER A 12 9.88 6.12 7.20
N LEU A 13 10.50 7.09 6.53
CA LEU A 13 10.39 7.25 5.08
C LEU A 13 11.49 6.48 4.36
N VAL A 14 11.13 5.77 3.31
CA VAL A 14 12.03 5.00 2.44
C VAL A 14 11.82 5.44 1.00
N LYS A 15 12.92 5.61 0.25
CA LYS A 15 12.86 5.89 -1.18
C LYS A 15 12.99 4.61 -2.00
N LEU A 16 12.03 4.39 -2.89
CA LEU A 16 12.07 3.35 -3.92
C LEU A 16 11.93 3.99 -5.30
N ALA A 17 12.56 3.40 -6.30
CA ALA A 17 12.35 3.80 -7.68
C ALA A 17 11.00 3.26 -8.18
N GLU A 18 10.15 4.16 -8.64
CA GLU A 18 8.83 3.91 -9.25
C GLU A 18 8.78 4.70 -10.57
N ASN A 19 8.66 3.99 -11.70
CA ASN A 19 8.71 4.55 -13.07
C ASN A 19 9.97 5.39 -13.33
N GLY A 20 11.11 4.98 -12.78
CA GLY A 20 12.38 5.71 -12.92
C GLY A 20 12.50 6.97 -12.07
N HIS A 21 11.54 7.23 -11.18
CA HIS A 21 11.57 8.35 -10.23
C HIS A 21 11.65 7.84 -8.79
N ASP A 22 12.41 8.54 -7.95
CA ASP A 22 12.45 8.25 -6.52
C ASP A 22 11.13 8.68 -5.86
N ARG A 23 10.38 7.72 -5.34
CA ARG A 23 9.12 7.94 -4.61
C ARG A 23 9.28 7.58 -3.14
N LYS A 24 8.55 8.31 -2.29
CA LYS A 24 8.60 8.15 -0.83
C LYS A 24 7.56 7.12 -0.39
N PHE A 25 7.96 6.23 0.50
CA PHE A 25 7.13 5.19 1.11
C PHE A 25 7.27 5.26 2.62
N ILE A 26 6.19 4.96 3.34
CA ILE A 26 6.14 4.96 4.80
C ILE A 26 6.22 3.52 5.27
N LYS A 27 7.19 3.20 6.14
CA LYS A 27 7.26 1.90 6.82
C LYS A 27 6.14 1.81 7.85
N LEU A 28 5.30 0.78 7.76
CA LEU A 28 4.16 0.59 8.64
C LEU A 28 4.45 -0.40 9.76
N ASP A 29 4.94 -1.59 9.43
CA ASP A 29 5.12 -2.67 10.42
C ASP A 29 6.02 -3.79 9.89
N ASN A 30 6.40 -4.71 10.78
CA ASN A 30 7.08 -5.95 10.44
C ASN A 30 6.12 -7.13 10.64
N ASP A 31 6.13 -8.05 9.71
CA ASP A 31 5.37 -9.30 9.70
C ASP A 31 3.88 -9.15 10.02
N HIS A 32 3.27 -8.05 9.57
CA HIS A 32 1.88 -7.71 9.90
C HIS A 32 0.88 -8.78 9.45
N TYR A 33 1.19 -9.48 8.35
CA TYR A 33 0.35 -10.50 7.73
C TYR A 33 0.84 -11.94 8.00
N GLY A 34 1.79 -12.13 8.92
CA GLY A 34 2.27 -13.45 9.35
C GLY A 34 3.00 -14.26 8.26
N THR A 35 3.74 -13.59 7.38
CA THR A 35 4.56 -14.23 6.34
C THR A 35 5.97 -14.60 6.82
N GLY A 36 6.35 -14.22 8.05
CA GLY A 36 7.67 -14.43 8.66
C GLY A 36 8.79 -13.51 8.14
N THR A 37 8.63 -12.94 6.96
CA THR A 37 9.68 -12.17 6.25
C THR A 37 9.22 -10.84 5.67
N GLY A 38 8.00 -10.40 5.96
CA GLY A 38 7.42 -9.20 5.33
C GLY A 38 7.68 -7.91 6.11
N VAL A 39 8.14 -6.85 5.46
CA VAL A 39 8.08 -5.47 5.97
C VAL A 39 7.02 -4.71 5.18
N THR A 40 6.00 -4.22 5.87
CA THR A 40 4.88 -3.51 5.23
C THR A 40 5.23 -2.06 5.00
N LEU A 41 5.04 -1.60 3.78
CA LEU A 41 5.19 -0.21 3.34
C LEU A 41 3.87 0.27 2.72
N ILE A 42 3.65 1.57 2.74
CA ILE A 42 2.61 2.24 1.95
C ILE A 42 3.20 3.41 1.18
N ARG A 43 2.74 3.65 -0.04
CA ARG A 43 3.11 4.86 -0.79
C ARG A 43 2.72 6.11 -0.01
N LYS A 44 3.66 7.06 0.15
CA LYS A 44 3.43 8.29 0.94
C LYS A 44 2.30 9.11 0.32
N ASP A 45 2.43 9.39 -0.97
CA ASP A 45 1.46 10.12 -1.78
C ASP A 45 0.53 9.15 -2.51
N ALA A 46 -0.65 9.61 -2.90
CA ALA A 46 -1.63 8.86 -3.67
C ALA A 46 -1.56 9.22 -5.17
N PHE A 47 -2.12 8.34 -6.00
CA PHE A 47 -2.30 8.60 -7.44
C PHE A 47 -3.57 9.42 -7.68
N SER A 48 -3.82 9.81 -8.94
CA SER A 48 -5.10 10.42 -9.33
C SER A 48 -6.30 9.53 -9.00
N GLU A 49 -7.41 10.15 -8.63
CA GLU A 49 -8.65 9.46 -8.25
C GLU A 49 -9.18 8.58 -9.39
N ILE A 50 -9.54 7.35 -9.03
CA ILE A 50 -10.19 6.39 -9.91
C ILE A 50 -11.51 5.92 -9.30
N ALA A 51 -12.32 5.22 -10.09
CA ALA A 51 -13.45 4.49 -9.55
C ALA A 51 -12.99 3.29 -8.72
N TRP A 52 -13.78 2.94 -7.72
CA TRP A 52 -13.57 1.73 -6.91
C TRP A 52 -14.11 0.49 -7.62
N ASN A 53 -15.22 0.66 -8.36
CA ASN A 53 -16.18 -0.32 -8.86
C ASN A 53 -15.70 -1.75 -9.22
N ALA A 54 -16.59 -2.71 -8.91
CA ALA A 54 -16.78 -3.96 -9.62
C ALA A 54 -18.15 -3.91 -10.34
N SER A 55 -18.24 -4.32 -11.61
CA SER A 55 -19.50 -4.33 -12.37
C SER A 55 -19.67 -5.63 -13.14
N ASP A 56 -20.36 -6.59 -12.54
CA ASP A 56 -20.69 -7.85 -13.21
C ASP A 56 -22.17 -7.94 -13.65
N SER A 57 -23.01 -6.96 -13.28
CA SER A 57 -24.46 -7.02 -13.57
C SER A 57 -25.18 -5.68 -13.41
N GLY A 58 -25.09 -4.77 -14.38
CA GLY A 58 -26.01 -3.61 -14.56
C GLY A 58 -26.11 -2.56 -13.43
N ALA A 59 -25.60 -2.83 -12.23
CA ALA A 59 -25.58 -1.97 -11.05
C ALA A 59 -24.21 -2.13 -10.37
N TYR A 60 -23.50 -1.01 -10.20
CA TYR A 60 -22.16 -0.99 -9.61
C TYR A 60 -22.14 -1.51 -8.18
N LYS A 61 -21.25 -2.48 -7.89
CA LYS A 61 -21.18 -3.13 -6.59
C LYS A 61 -19.87 -2.85 -5.87
N ASN A 62 -19.95 -2.79 -4.54
CA ASN A 62 -18.82 -2.63 -3.64
C ASN A 62 -18.16 -3.98 -3.29
N ARG A 63 -17.82 -4.82 -4.28
CA ARG A 63 -16.94 -6.00 -4.09
C ARG A 63 -15.49 -5.67 -4.41
N TYR A 64 -14.56 -5.88 -3.47
CA TYR A 64 -13.17 -5.42 -3.66
C TYR A 64 -12.38 -6.33 -4.59
N PHE A 65 -12.54 -7.65 -4.46
CA PHE A 65 -11.78 -8.61 -5.27
C PHE A 65 -12.05 -8.40 -6.77
N GLY A 66 -11.02 -8.02 -7.51
CA GLY A 66 -11.08 -7.79 -8.96
C GLY A 66 -11.69 -6.45 -9.36
N CYS A 67 -11.97 -5.55 -8.43
CA CYS A 67 -12.45 -4.20 -8.72
C CYS A 67 -11.36 -3.31 -9.33
N THR A 68 -11.71 -2.13 -9.85
CA THR A 68 -10.71 -1.25 -10.49
C THR A 68 -9.62 -0.80 -9.51
N LEU A 69 -9.96 -0.52 -8.25
CA LEU A 69 -8.96 -0.16 -7.22
C LEU A 69 -8.02 -1.34 -6.90
N ASP A 70 -8.56 -2.55 -6.74
CA ASP A 70 -7.78 -3.77 -6.51
C ASP A 70 -6.84 -4.07 -7.68
N ASN A 71 -7.36 -4.04 -8.92
CA ASN A 71 -6.57 -4.26 -10.13
C ASN A 71 -5.48 -3.21 -10.32
N PHE A 72 -5.74 -1.95 -9.95
CA PHE A 72 -4.70 -0.92 -9.96
C PHE A 72 -3.59 -1.26 -8.96
N CYS A 73 -3.95 -1.56 -7.72
CA CYS A 73 -2.99 -1.85 -6.66
C CYS A 73 -2.19 -3.13 -6.93
N ASP A 74 -2.81 -4.22 -7.38
CA ASP A 74 -2.15 -5.53 -7.51
C ASP A 74 -1.61 -5.82 -8.92
N GLY A 75 -2.33 -5.37 -9.94
CA GLY A 75 -2.02 -5.68 -11.35
C GLY A 75 -1.17 -4.61 -12.03
N ILE A 76 -1.38 -3.33 -11.72
CA ILE A 76 -0.75 -2.22 -12.44
C ILE A 76 0.41 -1.62 -11.66
N TRP A 77 0.20 -1.22 -10.41
CA TRP A 77 1.19 -0.50 -9.63
C TRP A 77 2.51 -1.27 -9.41
N PRO A 78 2.53 -2.59 -9.12
CA PRO A 78 3.78 -3.31 -8.89
C PRO A 78 4.70 -3.32 -10.11
N LEU A 79 4.14 -3.20 -11.32
CA LEU A 79 4.92 -3.12 -12.56
C LEU A 79 5.65 -1.78 -12.72
N LYS A 80 5.26 -0.76 -11.94
CA LYS A 80 5.93 0.54 -11.91
C LYS A 80 7.19 0.50 -11.03
N LEU A 81 7.32 -0.45 -10.11
CA LEU A 81 8.51 -0.56 -9.27
C LEU A 81 9.72 -1.02 -10.10
N ASP A 82 10.91 -0.58 -9.68
CA ASP A 82 12.17 -1.15 -10.15
C ASP A 82 12.14 -2.69 -10.10
N ASP A 83 12.63 -3.32 -11.16
CA ASP A 83 12.51 -4.76 -11.36
C ASP A 83 13.10 -5.58 -10.19
N LYS A 84 14.19 -5.13 -9.57
CA LYS A 84 14.80 -5.83 -8.43
C LYS A 84 14.05 -5.61 -7.13
N VAL A 85 13.43 -4.44 -6.94
CA VAL A 85 12.49 -4.23 -5.84
C VAL A 85 11.24 -5.09 -6.04
N ARG A 86 10.73 -5.19 -7.28
CA ARG A 86 9.57 -6.01 -7.63
C ARG A 86 9.81 -7.51 -7.36
N GLU A 87 11.02 -8.01 -7.60
CA GLU A 87 11.45 -9.37 -7.23
C GLU A 87 11.44 -9.63 -5.71
N CYS A 88 11.46 -8.56 -4.91
CA CYS A 88 11.42 -8.62 -3.44
C CYS A 88 10.01 -8.47 -2.86
N LEU A 89 8.97 -8.31 -3.69
CA LEU A 89 7.58 -8.29 -3.22
C LEU A 89 7.19 -9.64 -2.62
N VAL A 90 6.55 -9.60 -1.47
CA VAL A 90 5.98 -10.77 -0.79
C VAL A 90 4.45 -10.68 -0.90
N PRO A 91 3.80 -11.56 -1.69
CA PRO A 91 2.34 -11.65 -1.68
C PRO A 91 1.83 -11.98 -0.27
N VAL A 92 0.87 -11.21 0.22
CA VAL A 92 0.35 -11.35 1.59
C VAL A 92 -1.13 -11.73 1.62
N PRO A 93 -1.56 -12.50 2.63
CA PRO A 93 -2.97 -12.82 2.86
C PRO A 93 -3.69 -11.62 3.49
N ILE A 94 -4.38 -10.81 2.68
CA ILE A 94 -5.23 -9.73 3.21
C ILE A 94 -6.65 -10.23 3.44
N VAL A 95 -7.26 -9.75 4.51
CA VAL A 95 -8.68 -9.98 4.82
C VAL A 95 -9.52 -8.93 4.09
N VAL A 96 -10.57 -9.38 3.43
CA VAL A 96 -11.52 -8.53 2.69
C VAL A 96 -12.95 -8.93 3.00
N ALA A 97 -13.84 -7.96 3.17
CA ALA A 97 -15.28 -8.22 3.17
C ALA A 97 -15.78 -8.48 1.74
N GLU A 98 -16.69 -9.43 1.58
CA GLU A 98 -17.27 -9.79 0.29
C GLU A 98 -17.94 -8.60 -0.41
N GLY A 99 -18.64 -7.77 0.37
CA GLY A 99 -19.37 -6.63 -0.14
C GLY A 99 -20.70 -7.03 -0.78
N ASN A 100 -21.32 -6.11 -1.52
CA ASN A 100 -22.67 -6.23 -2.07
C ASN A 100 -23.68 -6.68 -0.99
N GLN A 101 -23.67 -6.01 0.17
CA GLN A 101 -24.50 -6.34 1.34
C GLN A 101 -24.19 -7.71 1.98
N VAL A 102 -23.11 -8.39 1.57
CA VAL A 102 -22.62 -9.62 2.21
C VAL A 102 -21.43 -9.30 3.13
N SER A 103 -21.56 -9.66 4.41
CA SER A 103 -20.56 -9.40 5.45
C SER A 103 -19.50 -10.49 5.61
N THR A 104 -19.57 -11.56 4.83
CA THR A 104 -18.60 -12.65 4.86
C THR A 104 -17.19 -12.13 4.60
N LEU A 105 -16.23 -12.55 5.43
CA LEU A 105 -14.82 -12.23 5.25
C LEU A 105 -14.12 -13.32 4.44
N HIS A 106 -13.28 -12.90 3.51
CA HIS A 106 -12.44 -13.75 2.69
C HIS A 106 -10.97 -13.39 2.89
N THR A 107 -10.09 -14.34 2.61
CA THR A 107 -8.65 -14.08 2.52
C THR A 107 -8.21 -14.19 1.07
N ILE A 108 -7.56 -13.15 0.58
CA ILE A 108 -7.02 -13.11 -0.78
C ILE A 108 -5.54 -12.75 -0.73
N TYR A 109 -4.76 -13.26 -1.69
CA TYR A 109 -3.34 -12.96 -1.76
C TYR A 109 -3.09 -11.82 -2.74
N ARG A 110 -2.35 -10.81 -2.30
CA ARG A 110 -2.03 -9.62 -3.09
C ARG A 110 -0.57 -9.23 -2.91
N LYS A 111 0.08 -8.83 -4.01
CA LYS A 111 1.42 -8.21 -3.99
C LYS A 111 1.34 -6.79 -3.46
N ALA A 112 0.26 -6.10 -3.79
CA ALA A 112 -0.05 -4.78 -3.29
C ALA A 112 -1.57 -4.55 -3.28
N PHE A 113 -2.02 -3.68 -2.38
CA PHE A 113 -3.43 -3.59 -2.01
C PHE A 113 -3.77 -2.22 -1.42
N ALA A 114 -5.06 -1.87 -1.43
CA ALA A 114 -5.57 -0.76 -0.63
C ALA A 114 -5.73 -1.21 0.83
N LEU A 115 -5.42 -0.33 1.78
CA LEU A 115 -5.64 -0.62 3.21
C LEU A 115 -7.14 -0.76 3.53
N SER A 116 -7.46 -1.47 4.60
CA SER A 116 -8.83 -1.48 5.17
C SER A 116 -9.04 -0.31 6.14
N CYS A 117 -10.29 -0.07 6.53
CA CYS A 117 -10.62 0.80 7.66
C CYS A 117 -9.89 0.37 8.94
N THR A 118 -9.89 -0.93 9.23
CA THR A 118 -9.24 -1.49 10.42
C THR A 118 -7.74 -1.20 10.43
N GLU A 119 -7.07 -1.43 9.30
CA GLU A 119 -5.63 -1.15 9.14
C GLU A 119 -5.32 0.35 9.23
N ALA A 120 -6.21 1.20 8.72
CA ALA A 120 -6.15 2.65 8.89
C ALA A 120 -6.48 3.10 10.33
N GLY A 121 -6.77 2.18 11.26
CA GLY A 121 -7.00 2.51 12.67
C GLY A 121 -8.38 3.10 12.96
N VAL A 122 -9.39 2.81 12.13
CA VAL A 122 -10.78 3.23 12.31
C VAL A 122 -11.74 2.05 12.16
N SER A 123 -12.98 2.24 12.59
CA SER A 123 -14.05 1.26 12.37
C SER A 123 -14.63 1.38 10.97
N GLY A 124 -14.72 0.26 10.26
CA GLY A 124 -15.51 0.13 9.03
C GLY A 124 -16.75 -0.72 9.26
N TRP A 125 -17.42 -1.13 8.18
CA TRP A 125 -18.57 -2.04 8.28
C TRP A 125 -18.15 -3.42 8.79
N GLN A 126 -16.96 -3.89 8.43
CA GLN A 126 -16.35 -5.12 8.92
C GLN A 126 -14.97 -4.84 9.53
N THR A 127 -14.45 -5.83 10.27
CA THR A 127 -13.08 -5.81 10.80
C THR A 127 -12.18 -6.62 9.85
N GLU A 128 -11.34 -5.92 9.09
CA GLU A 128 -10.53 -6.49 8.01
C GLU A 128 -9.04 -6.34 8.36
N GLY A 129 -8.45 -7.34 9.03
CA GLY A 129 -7.05 -7.32 9.43
C GLY A 129 -6.83 -6.68 10.80
N LYS A 130 -5.68 -6.02 10.99
CA LYS A 130 -5.25 -5.41 12.27
C LYS A 130 -4.78 -3.97 12.03
N ALA A 131 -4.99 -3.09 13.00
CA ALA A 131 -4.57 -1.69 12.88
C ALA A 131 -3.04 -1.54 12.80
N PHE A 132 -2.57 -0.64 11.94
CA PHE A 132 -1.19 -0.13 11.97
C PHE A 132 -1.07 1.00 13.00
N SER A 133 -0.04 0.94 13.84
CA SER A 133 0.23 1.97 14.86
C SER A 133 0.49 3.35 14.28
N TYR A 134 0.96 3.42 13.03
CA TYR A 134 1.22 4.67 12.32
C TYR A 134 -0.04 5.53 12.16
N PHE A 135 -1.21 4.95 11.87
CA PHE A 135 -2.45 5.70 11.63
C PHE A 135 -3.20 6.05 12.93
N SER A 136 -2.48 6.64 13.89
CA SER A 136 -3.00 6.99 15.22
C SER A 136 -3.78 8.31 15.28
N SER A 137 -3.79 9.09 14.20
CA SER A 137 -4.53 10.36 14.11
C SER A 137 -4.97 10.65 12.69
N ASN A 138 -5.96 11.54 12.52
CA ASN A 138 -6.41 11.99 11.20
C ASN A 138 -5.24 12.61 10.40
N ALA A 139 -4.40 13.41 11.05
CA ALA A 139 -3.23 14.03 10.40
C ALA A 139 -2.29 13.01 9.73
N LEU A 140 -2.14 11.82 10.33
CA LEU A 140 -1.28 10.76 9.79
C LEU A 140 -1.95 9.95 8.65
N ARG A 141 -3.27 10.09 8.48
CA ARG A 141 -4.02 9.48 7.38
C ARG A 141 -4.08 10.34 6.13
N ILE A 142 -3.85 11.64 6.23
CA ILE A 142 -3.86 12.55 5.06
C ILE A 142 -2.87 12.04 4.00
N ALA A 143 -3.33 12.02 2.75
CA ALA A 143 -2.52 11.72 1.57
C ALA A 143 -2.63 12.87 0.58
N TYR A 144 -1.54 13.11 -0.15
CA TYR A 144 -1.47 14.14 -1.18
C TYR A 144 -1.39 13.49 -2.55
N LEU A 145 -1.95 14.15 -3.57
CA LEU A 145 -1.75 13.76 -4.95
C LEU A 145 -0.27 13.89 -5.29
N GLU A 146 0.29 12.87 -5.94
CA GLU A 146 1.69 12.82 -6.33
C GLU A 146 2.18 14.11 -6.99
N ASP A 147 3.38 14.54 -6.61
CA ASP A 147 4.02 15.78 -7.08
C ASP A 147 3.24 17.07 -6.80
N THR A 148 2.30 17.04 -5.85
CA THR A 148 1.52 18.22 -5.44
C THR A 148 1.42 18.36 -3.92
N THR A 149 0.85 19.48 -3.47
CA THR A 149 0.42 19.69 -2.08
C THR A 149 -1.10 19.57 -1.93
N THR A 150 -1.79 19.00 -2.91
CA THR A 150 -3.25 18.85 -2.92
C THR A 150 -3.62 17.57 -2.18
N ALA A 151 -4.29 17.70 -1.03
CA ALA A 151 -4.84 16.56 -0.34
C ALA A 151 -5.96 15.93 -1.19
N VAL A 152 -6.04 14.60 -1.19
CA VAL A 152 -7.03 13.83 -1.97
C VAL A 152 -7.77 12.82 -1.11
N VAL A 153 -8.95 12.40 -1.57
CA VAL A 153 -9.64 11.26 -0.98
C VAL A 153 -8.96 9.99 -1.46
N TRP A 154 -8.38 9.20 -0.55
CA TRP A 154 -7.75 7.93 -0.93
C TRP A 154 -8.59 6.73 -0.52
N GLY A 155 -8.67 5.75 -1.43
CA GLY A 155 -9.60 4.64 -1.32
C GLY A 155 -9.13 3.54 -0.39
N LEU A 156 -10.03 3.04 0.44
CA LEU A 156 -9.83 1.84 1.25
C LEU A 156 -10.49 0.64 0.55
N ARG A 157 -10.00 -0.57 0.85
CA ARG A 157 -10.62 -1.80 0.35
C ARG A 157 -11.95 -2.15 1.03
N SER A 158 -12.26 -1.46 2.13
CA SER A 158 -13.45 -1.73 2.94
C SER A 158 -14.73 -1.29 2.23
N PRO A 159 -15.70 -2.19 2.01
CA PRO A 159 -17.02 -1.83 1.53
C PRO A 159 -17.89 -1.24 2.66
N SER A 160 -18.88 -0.43 2.30
CA SER A 160 -19.98 -0.04 3.17
C SER A 160 -21.10 -1.08 3.16
N SER A 161 -22.04 -0.98 4.10
CA SER A 161 -23.23 -1.84 4.14
C SER A 161 -24.17 -1.57 2.96
N GLY A 162 -24.14 -0.36 2.39
CA GLY A 162 -24.80 -0.04 1.14
C GLY A 162 -24.03 -0.62 -0.05
N ALA A 163 -24.70 -1.42 -0.89
CA ALA A 163 -24.05 -2.19 -1.97
C ALA A 163 -23.27 -1.37 -3.02
N ASN A 164 -23.45 -0.05 -3.06
CA ASN A 164 -22.84 0.84 -4.05
C ASN A 164 -21.87 1.85 -3.40
N LEU A 165 -21.55 1.67 -2.13
CA LEU A 165 -20.74 2.60 -1.33
C LEU A 165 -19.50 1.92 -0.77
N ALA A 166 -18.37 2.61 -0.70
CA ALA A 166 -17.14 2.10 -0.09
C ALA A 166 -16.47 3.17 0.76
N TYR A 167 -15.53 2.74 1.59
CA TYR A 167 -14.82 3.65 2.48
C TYR A 167 -13.66 4.36 1.78
N GLY A 168 -13.48 5.62 2.12
CA GLY A 168 -12.35 6.44 1.75
C GLY A 168 -11.90 7.31 2.92
N VAL A 169 -10.66 7.76 2.87
CA VAL A 169 -10.12 8.73 3.81
C VAL A 169 -10.19 10.11 3.17
N TYR A 170 -10.88 11.06 3.81
CA TYR A 170 -10.99 12.45 3.36
C TYR A 170 -9.67 13.21 3.44
N THR A 171 -9.67 14.39 2.84
CA THR A 171 -8.55 15.33 2.80
C THR A 171 -8.15 15.88 4.17
N ASP A 172 -9.02 15.78 5.17
CA ASP A 172 -8.75 16.10 6.57
C ASP A 172 -8.32 14.88 7.42
N GLY A 173 -8.25 13.70 6.80
CA GLY A 173 -7.86 12.45 7.43
C GLY A 173 -8.97 11.71 8.18
N THR A 174 -10.21 12.23 8.16
CA THR A 174 -11.39 11.48 8.61
C THR A 174 -11.74 10.35 7.64
N VAL A 175 -12.51 9.37 8.07
CA VAL A 175 -12.91 8.22 7.24
C VAL A 175 -14.43 8.20 7.11
N ASP A 176 -14.92 7.97 5.90
CA ASP A 176 -16.34 7.93 5.56
C ASP A 176 -16.63 6.76 4.62
N GLY A 177 -17.81 6.16 4.79
CA GLY A 177 -18.30 5.00 4.05
C GLY A 177 -19.30 5.35 2.94
N ASP A 178 -19.55 6.64 2.68
CA ASP A 178 -20.60 7.10 1.76
C ASP A 178 -20.10 7.47 0.35
N PHE A 179 -18.91 7.00 -0.05
CA PHE A 179 -18.40 7.22 -1.40
C PHE A 179 -18.99 6.22 -2.39
N TYR A 180 -19.67 6.72 -3.41
CA TYR A 180 -20.19 5.91 -4.50
C TYR A 180 -19.06 5.27 -5.32
N VAL A 181 -19.07 3.94 -5.39
CA VAL A 181 -17.98 3.16 -6.00
C VAL A 181 -17.78 3.40 -7.50
N TYR A 182 -18.76 3.99 -8.18
CA TYR A 182 -18.72 4.25 -9.62
C TYR A 182 -18.22 5.65 -10.00
N PHE A 183 -18.11 6.56 -9.03
CA PHE A 183 -17.46 7.85 -9.24
C PHE A 183 -15.97 7.75 -8.95
N ALA A 184 -15.19 8.61 -9.60
CA ALA A 184 -13.76 8.69 -9.39
C ALA A 184 -13.44 9.49 -8.11
N TYR A 185 -13.63 8.86 -6.95
CA TYR A 185 -13.34 9.44 -5.63
C TYR A 185 -12.17 8.75 -4.91
N PHE A 186 -11.61 7.69 -5.49
CA PHE A 186 -10.73 6.79 -4.77
C PHE A 186 -9.32 6.90 -5.33
N ALA A 187 -8.51 7.83 -4.78
CA ALA A 187 -7.09 7.91 -5.09
C ALA A 187 -6.38 6.63 -4.61
N PRO A 188 -5.75 5.84 -5.48
CA PRO A 188 -4.99 4.67 -5.05
C PRO A 188 -3.80 5.07 -4.20
N ARG A 189 -3.61 4.39 -3.07
CA ARG A 189 -2.45 4.52 -2.19
C ARG A 189 -1.94 3.14 -1.80
N PRO A 190 -1.20 2.46 -2.71
CA PRO A 190 -0.86 1.05 -2.54
C PRO A 190 0.00 0.80 -1.29
N ALA A 191 -0.40 -0.19 -0.50
CA ALA A 191 0.41 -0.85 0.51
C ALA A 191 0.89 -2.21 0.01
N PHE A 192 2.03 -2.67 0.51
CA PHE A 192 2.71 -3.88 0.03
C PHE A 192 3.73 -4.37 1.04
N ASN A 193 4.15 -5.63 0.92
CA ASN A 193 5.24 -6.19 1.69
C ASN A 193 6.50 -6.38 0.83
N LEU A 194 7.64 -5.99 1.38
CA LEU A 194 8.95 -6.39 0.89
C LEU A 194 9.58 -7.45 1.81
N LYS A 195 10.54 -8.21 1.27
CA LYS A 195 11.45 -9.07 2.04
C LYS A 195 12.18 -8.27 3.13
N SER A 196 12.37 -8.88 4.30
CA SER A 196 12.98 -8.26 5.48
C SER A 196 14.51 -8.15 5.38
N GLU A 197 15.14 -8.90 4.47
CA GLU A 197 16.60 -8.89 4.23
C GLU A 197 17.09 -7.69 3.41
N ILE A 198 16.18 -6.77 3.04
CA ILE A 198 16.57 -5.53 2.36
C ILE A 198 17.38 -4.65 3.33
N VAL A 199 18.49 -4.11 2.83
CA VAL A 199 19.33 -3.15 3.56
C VAL A 199 19.09 -1.75 3.01
N VAL A 200 18.93 -0.81 3.93
CA VAL A 200 18.80 0.63 3.68
C VAL A 200 19.95 1.39 4.34
N SER A 201 20.12 2.66 4.00
CA SER A 201 21.15 3.53 4.59
C SER A 201 21.07 3.63 6.11
N ASP A 202 22.21 3.94 6.76
CA ASP A 202 22.25 4.15 8.22
C ASP A 202 21.56 5.46 8.66
N SER A 203 21.48 6.42 7.76
CA SER A 203 20.89 7.74 8.01
C SER A 203 20.01 8.16 6.84
N THR A 204 19.13 9.12 7.09
CA THR A 204 18.28 9.69 6.07
C THR A 204 19.05 10.69 5.22
N ASP A 205 18.67 10.79 3.95
CA ASP A 205 19.11 11.86 3.06
C ASP A 205 18.47 13.22 3.40
N ALA A 206 18.72 14.23 2.56
CA ALA A 206 18.17 15.58 2.71
C ALA A 206 16.63 15.65 2.65
N ASP A 207 15.99 14.61 2.11
CA ASP A 207 14.52 14.45 2.02
C ASP A 207 13.93 13.76 3.25
N GLY A 208 14.76 13.41 4.23
CA GLY A 208 14.36 12.63 5.41
C GLY A 208 14.09 11.16 5.08
N CYS A 209 14.64 10.64 3.98
CA CYS A 209 14.38 9.28 3.53
C CYS A 209 15.61 8.37 3.66
N TYR A 210 15.37 7.13 4.07
CA TYR A 210 16.34 6.04 3.90
C TYR A 210 16.33 5.56 2.45
N THR A 211 17.50 5.22 1.92
CA THR A 211 17.64 4.71 0.54
C THR A 211 18.04 3.25 0.56
N ILE A 212 17.50 2.44 -0.36
CA ILE A 212 17.93 1.04 -0.49
C ILE A 212 19.39 0.96 -0.94
N GLU A 213 20.21 0.26 -0.17
CA GLU A 213 21.62 -0.03 -0.46
C GLU A 213 21.79 -1.43 -1.07
N SER A 214 21.00 -2.40 -0.60
CA SER A 214 21.04 -3.76 -1.16
C SER A 214 19.73 -4.54 -1.06
N LEU A 215 19.54 -5.49 -1.97
CA LEU A 215 18.37 -6.35 -2.09
C LEU A 215 18.77 -7.83 -2.19
N PRO A 216 18.01 -8.78 -1.61
CA PRO A 216 18.23 -10.19 -1.84
C PRO A 216 17.84 -10.58 -3.28
N GLY A 217 18.68 -11.37 -3.95
CA GLY A 217 18.39 -11.90 -5.29
C GLY A 217 17.27 -12.94 -5.27
N ALA A 218 16.45 -12.99 -6.33
CA ALA A 218 15.37 -13.97 -6.46
C ALA A 218 15.84 -15.44 -6.38
N ALA A 219 17.05 -15.74 -6.88
CA ALA A 219 17.69 -17.06 -6.86
C ALA A 219 18.81 -17.17 -5.80
N GLY A 220 18.85 -16.26 -4.83
CA GLY A 220 19.97 -16.11 -3.90
C GLY A 220 21.00 -15.07 -4.35
N GLY A 221 21.96 -14.78 -3.46
CA GLY A 221 22.93 -13.69 -3.63
C GLY A 221 22.38 -12.31 -3.24
N LEU A 222 23.22 -11.29 -3.34
CA LEU A 222 22.92 -9.91 -2.95
C LEU A 222 23.07 -9.00 -4.16
N TYR A 223 22.13 -8.07 -4.35
CA TYR A 223 22.23 -7.01 -5.34
C TYR A 223 22.56 -5.69 -4.66
N VAL A 224 23.52 -4.95 -5.20
CA VAL A 224 23.92 -3.61 -4.75
C VAL A 224 23.88 -2.64 -5.92
N LYS A 225 23.75 -1.34 -5.66
CA LYS A 225 23.84 -0.32 -6.72
C LYS A 225 25.31 0.01 -7.02
N ASN A 226 25.72 -0.16 -8.27
CA ASN A 226 26.98 0.36 -8.82
C ASN A 226 26.65 1.40 -9.90
N ASN A 227 27.03 2.66 -9.69
CA ASN A 227 26.66 3.79 -10.55
C ASN A 227 25.16 3.88 -10.85
N GLY A 228 24.32 3.60 -9.85
CA GLY A 228 22.85 3.65 -9.98
C GLY A 228 22.20 2.39 -10.58
N VAL A 229 22.99 1.42 -11.04
CA VAL A 229 22.49 0.16 -11.64
C VAL A 229 22.66 -1.00 -10.66
N TRP A 230 21.66 -1.88 -10.57
CA TRP A 230 21.77 -3.10 -9.78
C TRP A 230 22.78 -4.07 -10.38
N VAL A 231 23.78 -4.44 -9.58
CA VAL A 231 24.75 -5.49 -9.90
C VAL A 231 24.70 -6.56 -8.82
N GLN A 232 24.79 -7.82 -9.22
CA GLN A 232 24.93 -8.91 -8.27
C GLN A 232 26.33 -8.84 -7.64
N ALA A 233 26.39 -8.77 -6.31
CA ALA A 233 27.64 -8.86 -5.56
C ALA A 233 28.22 -10.27 -5.75
N ALA A 234 29.56 -10.33 -5.89
CA ALA A 234 30.31 -11.57 -6.01
C ALA A 234 30.34 -12.35 -4.68
#